data_AF-A0A7R9J3Y7-F1
#
_entry.id   AF-A0A7R9J3Y7-F1
#
_cell.length_a   1.000
_cell.length_b   1.000
_cell.length_c   1.000
_cell.angle_alpha   90.00
_cell.angle_beta   90.00
_cell.angle_gamma   90.00
#
_symmetry.space_group_name_H-M   'P 1'
#
loop_
_entity.id
_entity.type
_entity.pdbx_description
1 polymer ?
#
loop_
_entity_poly.entity_id
_entity_poly.type
_entity_poly.pdbx_seq_one_letter_code
_entity_poly.pdbx_strand_id
1 'polypeptide(L)'
;KVKLTSQRVLVFTNTCDPHKDNPHKQNQARKKAEDLGKSGMDLELLHLGTNFDTSLFYKDLLQLARGDDDFDWDLPNPAIKLEELLSRVCRKDYKKRSVGKLYLTLGAGVRISVGVYNLARVTPMPKTQNLNRDTNEIVKTSRIDFHADTGKVILKTELCKYQMFGGRKIMMKEEEIKAINNMSEVGFTLLGFKPMSVIKLEHHLRASSFIYPLEDFVKGSRLLFAALLKRCSERQVAPICVFTPRQGSRPYHVALFAQTEQVDESNIQIVPPGFHVIYLPYADNIRELQLDDEPVEPSHEQVSLAEEIVSKLKFSYNPHLINNPVLQTHWSNIEALALDYDERREVKDYTVPDRTVMDKKLGSLAQQFMDACNLDATDFSKKKPPLKREPVGGGRGPANKVLKLLDVDVPSLANEGKVEKLKVDELKTYLTSEGLKIAGKKKAELVDMVYTFLGVQQPH
;
A
#
# COMPACT_ATOMS: atom_id res chain seq x y z
N LYS A 1 30.89 8.01 -21.96
CA LYS A 1 31.24 8.73 -20.71
C LYS A 1 30.05 8.64 -19.75
N VAL A 2 30.16 7.85 -18.68
CA VAL A 2 29.12 7.76 -17.65
C VAL A 2 29.15 9.07 -16.87
N LYS A 3 28.05 9.84 -16.90
CA LYS A 3 27.90 11.02 -16.06
C LYS A 3 27.53 10.54 -14.66
N LEU A 4 28.45 10.68 -13.70
CA LEU A 4 28.18 10.39 -12.30
C LEU A 4 27.33 11.53 -11.72
N THR A 5 26.17 11.21 -11.15
CA THR A 5 25.23 12.19 -10.57
C THR A 5 25.55 12.55 -9.12
N SER A 6 26.29 11.71 -8.42
CA SER A 6 26.76 11.90 -7.05
C SER A 6 28.00 11.06 -6.84
N GLN A 7 28.94 11.58 -6.07
CA GLN A 7 30.15 10.88 -5.65
C GLN A 7 30.21 10.94 -4.14
N ARG A 8 30.45 9.79 -3.51
CA ARG A 8 30.42 9.66 -2.05
C ARG A 8 31.53 8.74 -1.59
N VAL A 9 32.18 9.12 -0.51
CA VAL A 9 33.23 8.34 0.15
C VAL A 9 32.72 7.93 1.52
N LEU A 10 32.58 6.62 1.74
CA LEU A 10 32.22 6.04 3.02
C LEU A 10 33.50 5.61 3.74
N VAL A 11 33.80 6.24 4.88
CA VAL A 11 34.99 5.92 5.68
C VAL A 11 34.62 5.02 6.83
N PHE A 12 35.09 3.77 6.78
CA PHE A 12 34.96 2.80 7.87
C PHE A 12 36.21 2.84 8.74
N THR A 13 36.09 3.18 10.02
CA THR A 13 37.25 3.31 10.91
C THR A 13 36.87 3.10 12.37
N ASN A 14 37.80 2.55 13.14
CA ASN A 14 37.72 2.44 14.60
C ASN A 14 38.72 3.39 15.31
N THR A 15 39.48 4.19 14.56
CA THR A 15 40.54 5.06 15.09
C THR A 15 40.08 6.51 15.10
N CYS A 16 39.97 7.11 16.30
CA CYS A 16 39.42 8.46 16.51
C CYS A 16 40.35 9.59 16.00
N ASP A 17 41.66 9.44 16.21
CA ASP A 17 42.67 10.41 15.77
C ASP A 17 43.82 9.69 15.06
N PRO A 18 43.74 9.48 13.74
CA PRO A 18 44.75 8.74 12.98
C PRO A 18 46.11 9.43 12.89
N HIS A 19 46.19 10.73 13.20
CA HIS A 19 47.36 11.57 12.90
C HIS A 19 47.83 12.41 14.08
N LYS A 20 47.49 12.00 15.31
CA LYS A 20 47.85 12.68 16.57
C LYS A 20 49.30 13.15 16.64
N ASP A 21 50.23 12.28 16.21
CA ASP A 21 51.67 12.52 16.33
C ASP A 21 52.25 13.37 15.18
N ASN A 22 51.45 13.72 14.16
CA ASN A 22 51.95 14.42 12.97
C ASN A 22 51.00 15.55 12.50
N PRO A 23 51.27 16.81 12.89
CA PRO A 23 50.41 17.94 12.54
C PRO A 23 50.42 18.25 11.03
N HIS A 24 51.49 17.87 10.31
CA HIS A 24 51.55 18.06 8.86
C HIS A 24 50.52 17.18 8.14
N LYS A 25 50.39 15.91 8.54
CA LYS A 25 49.40 14.98 7.96
C LYS A 25 47.97 15.38 8.31
N GLN A 26 47.72 15.88 9.54
CA GLN A 26 46.40 16.42 9.91
C GLN A 26 45.98 17.58 9.00
N ASN A 27 46.89 18.54 8.78
CA ASN A 27 46.61 19.68 7.90
C ASN A 27 46.43 19.25 6.43
N GLN A 28 47.18 18.26 5.96
CA GLN A 28 47.02 17.70 4.62
C GLN A 28 45.65 17.04 4.45
N ALA A 29 45.20 16.26 5.42
CA ALA A 29 43.89 15.62 5.40
C ALA A 29 42.74 16.64 5.40
N ARG A 30 42.84 17.70 6.22
CA ARG A 30 41.86 18.80 6.26
C ARG A 30 41.75 19.53 4.93
N LYS A 31 42.88 19.91 4.33
CA LYS A 31 42.90 20.53 2.98
C LYS A 31 42.28 19.61 1.94
N LYS A 32 42.56 18.30 2.02
CA LYS A 32 41.99 17.35 1.08
C LYS A 32 40.48 17.17 1.27
N ALA A 33 39.98 17.22 2.49
CA ALA A 33 38.54 17.21 2.77
C ALA A 33 37.84 18.45 2.19
N GLU A 34 38.46 19.63 2.32
CA GLU A 34 37.96 20.86 1.70
C GLU A 34 37.94 20.77 0.16
N ASP A 35 38.99 20.22 -0.44
CA ASP A 35 39.04 19.96 -1.89
C ASP A 35 37.94 18.98 -2.34
N LEU A 36 37.64 17.96 -1.54
CA LEU A 36 36.56 17.01 -1.81
C LEU A 36 35.20 17.71 -1.81
N GLY A 37 34.95 18.57 -0.81
CA GLY A 37 33.74 19.40 -0.75
C GLY A 37 33.58 20.29 -1.98
N LYS A 38 34.66 20.99 -2.39
CA LYS A 38 34.67 21.82 -3.61
C LYS A 38 34.41 21.01 -4.89
N SER A 39 34.83 19.74 -4.92
CA SER A 39 34.56 18.84 -6.05
C SER A 39 33.13 18.28 -6.06
N GLY A 40 32.33 18.53 -5.02
CA GLY A 40 30.98 18.00 -4.87
C GLY A 40 30.94 16.53 -4.45
N MET A 41 32.00 16.03 -3.81
CA MET A 41 32.05 14.69 -3.22
C MET A 41 31.56 14.72 -1.78
N ASP A 42 30.59 13.88 -1.45
CA ASP A 42 30.11 13.70 -0.08
C ASP A 42 31.08 12.83 0.72
N LEU A 43 31.57 13.32 1.85
CA LEU A 43 32.34 12.51 2.80
C LEU A 43 31.43 12.07 3.95
N GLU A 44 31.37 10.77 4.22
CA GLU A 44 30.58 10.21 5.31
C GLU A 44 31.40 9.26 6.18
N LEU A 45 31.33 9.49 7.49
CA LEU A 45 31.97 8.66 8.49
C LEU A 45 31.04 7.53 8.95
N LEU A 46 31.61 6.32 9.06
CA LEU A 46 31.03 5.13 9.68
C LEU A 46 32.02 4.62 10.72
N HIS A 47 31.95 5.23 11.90
CA HIS A 47 32.86 4.93 13.01
C HIS A 47 32.38 3.71 13.81
N LEU A 48 33.35 2.88 14.22
CA LEU A 48 33.16 1.57 14.84
C LEU A 48 33.73 1.55 16.26
N GLY A 49 33.11 0.76 17.14
CA GLY A 49 33.60 0.53 18.51
C GLY A 49 32.71 1.14 19.60
N THR A 50 33.22 1.19 20.83
CA THR A 50 32.46 1.68 22.00
C THR A 50 32.83 3.12 22.37
N ASN A 51 34.11 3.47 22.28
CA ASN A 51 34.64 4.77 22.70
C ASN A 51 35.24 5.52 21.51
N PHE A 52 34.38 5.98 20.58
CA PHE A 52 34.82 6.77 19.44
C PHE A 52 34.51 8.25 19.64
N ASP A 53 35.53 9.06 19.89
CA ASP A 53 35.36 10.50 20.01
C ASP A 53 35.51 11.17 18.64
N THR A 54 34.37 11.61 18.10
CA THR A 54 34.31 12.30 16.80
C THR A 54 34.87 13.73 16.86
N SER A 55 34.93 14.34 18.04
CA SER A 55 35.35 15.73 18.22
C SER A 55 36.85 15.96 17.98
N LEU A 56 37.66 14.91 18.13
CA LEU A 56 39.13 15.01 18.02
C LEU A 56 39.62 15.36 16.62
N PHE A 57 38.96 14.83 15.57
CA PHE A 57 39.47 14.96 14.20
C PHE A 57 38.35 14.99 13.15
N TYR A 58 37.40 14.06 13.22
CA TYR A 58 36.45 13.86 12.12
C TYR A 58 35.32 14.88 12.07
N LYS A 59 34.93 15.50 13.20
CA LYS A 59 33.92 16.57 13.20
C LYS A 59 34.34 17.73 12.32
N ASP A 60 35.57 18.23 12.52
CA ASP A 60 36.18 19.28 11.70
C ASP A 60 36.30 18.85 10.23
N LEU A 61 36.73 17.61 9.98
CA LEU A 61 36.90 17.06 8.64
C LEU A 61 35.58 17.03 7.85
N LEU A 62 34.49 16.61 8.50
CA LEU A 62 33.16 16.53 7.89
C LEU A 62 32.54 17.92 7.68
N GLN A 63 32.78 18.86 8.59
CA GLN A 63 32.36 20.26 8.42
C GLN A 63 33.03 20.89 7.21
N LEU A 64 34.35 20.78 7.11
CA LEU A 64 35.13 21.29 5.96
C LEU A 64 34.70 20.65 4.64
N ALA A 65 34.35 19.37 4.64
CA ALA A 65 33.88 18.68 3.45
C ALA A 65 32.46 19.11 3.01
N ARG A 66 31.60 19.53 3.95
CA ARG A 66 30.21 19.96 3.64
C ARG A 66 30.10 21.44 3.31
N GLY A 67 31.00 22.27 3.84
CA GLY A 67 30.97 23.72 3.62
C GLY A 67 29.80 24.45 4.29
N ASP A 68 29.18 23.81 5.29
CA ASP A 68 28.14 24.42 6.13
C ASP A 68 28.77 24.85 7.46
N ASP A 69 28.77 26.17 7.72
CA ASP A 69 29.17 26.78 9.00
C ASP A 69 28.00 26.77 10.03
N ASP A 70 26.79 26.41 9.58
CA ASP A 70 25.59 26.34 10.40
C ASP A 70 25.40 24.93 11.03
N PHE A 71 25.45 24.92 12.36
CA PHE A 71 24.61 24.10 13.25
C PHE A 71 24.97 22.66 13.66
N ASP A 72 24.53 22.41 14.91
CA ASP A 72 24.61 21.27 15.81
C ASP A 72 24.09 19.96 15.20
N TRP A 73 24.99 19.16 14.61
CA TRP A 73 24.67 17.79 14.18
C TRP A 73 25.23 16.81 15.21
N ASP A 74 24.35 16.15 15.96
CA ASP A 74 24.73 14.97 16.72
C ASP A 74 25.07 13.86 15.73
N LEU A 75 26.37 13.54 15.62
CA LEU A 75 26.79 12.37 14.89
C LEU A 75 26.18 11.14 15.56
N PRO A 76 25.76 10.12 14.78
CA PRO A 76 25.30 8.87 15.35
C PRO A 76 26.34 8.30 16.33
N ASN A 77 25.91 7.54 17.33
CA ASN A 77 26.84 6.83 18.22
C ASN A 77 27.73 5.85 17.42
N PRO A 78 28.90 5.41 17.92
CA PRO A 78 29.69 4.42 17.18
C PRO A 78 28.95 3.09 17.02
N ALA A 79 29.09 2.48 15.85
CA ALA A 79 28.42 1.21 15.56
C ALA A 79 29.18 0.05 16.22
N ILE A 80 28.46 -0.75 17.00
CA ILE A 80 29.00 -1.94 17.68
C ILE A 80 28.54 -3.22 16.96
N LYS A 81 27.30 -3.22 16.43
CA LYS A 81 26.69 -4.38 15.76
C LYS A 81 26.75 -4.26 14.24
N LEU A 82 26.90 -5.39 13.56
CA LEU A 82 26.87 -5.45 12.09
C LEU A 82 25.51 -5.00 11.53
N GLU A 83 24.41 -5.39 12.16
CA GLU A 83 23.06 -4.99 11.74
C GLU A 83 22.87 -3.48 11.76
N GLU A 84 23.40 -2.82 12.79
CA GLU A 84 23.39 -1.37 12.92
C GLU A 84 24.23 -0.72 11.82
N LEU A 85 25.44 -1.23 11.57
CA LEU A 85 26.30 -0.75 10.49
C LEU A 85 25.63 -0.90 9.12
N LEU A 86 25.04 -2.08 8.84
CA LEU A 86 24.32 -2.34 7.60
C LEU A 86 23.13 -1.38 7.44
N SER A 87 22.38 -1.12 8.50
CA SER A 87 21.27 -0.16 8.47
C SER A 87 21.75 1.26 8.11
N ARG A 88 22.92 1.68 8.62
CA ARG A 88 23.52 2.99 8.30
C ARG A 88 24.00 3.06 6.87
N VAL A 89 24.67 2.03 6.39
CA VAL A 89 25.13 1.93 5.00
C VAL A 89 23.92 1.98 4.07
N CYS A 90 22.91 1.13 4.27
CA CYS A 90 21.72 1.09 3.43
C CYS A 90 20.97 2.44 3.37
N ARG A 91 20.89 3.18 4.48
CA ARG A 91 20.27 4.52 4.52
C ARG A 91 21.06 5.56 3.74
N LYS A 92 22.37 5.37 3.59
CA LYS A 92 23.31 6.28 2.93
C LYS A 92 23.67 5.85 1.49
N ASP A 93 23.32 4.63 1.12
CA ASP A 93 23.62 4.03 -0.19
C ASP A 93 22.82 4.72 -1.31
N TYR A 94 21.58 5.15 -0.99
CA TYR A 94 20.69 5.79 -1.95
C TYR A 94 20.53 7.28 -1.68
N LYS A 95 20.78 8.10 -2.70
CA LYS A 95 20.37 9.52 -2.69
C LYS A 95 18.85 9.62 -2.67
N LYS A 96 18.33 10.53 -1.84
CA LYS A 96 16.89 10.84 -1.79
C LYS A 96 16.39 11.21 -3.19
N ARG A 97 15.45 10.42 -3.72
CA ARG A 97 14.86 10.62 -5.04
C ARG A 97 13.40 11.00 -4.90
N SER A 98 13.05 12.24 -5.25
CA SER A 98 11.66 12.65 -5.33
C SER A 98 11.01 12.06 -6.59
N VAL A 99 9.75 11.65 -6.43
CA VAL A 99 8.86 11.23 -7.51
C VAL A 99 8.45 12.44 -8.35
N GLY A 100 8.22 13.57 -7.67
CA GLY A 100 7.87 14.84 -8.28
C GLY A 100 8.09 15.97 -7.30
N LYS A 101 8.27 17.18 -7.84
CA LYS A 101 8.33 18.43 -7.09
C LYS A 101 7.04 19.17 -7.40
N LEU A 102 6.24 19.44 -6.37
CA LEU A 102 4.89 19.94 -6.50
C LEU A 102 4.66 21.10 -5.52
N TYR A 103 3.62 21.88 -5.79
CA TYR A 103 3.18 22.93 -4.87
C TYR A 103 2.06 22.41 -3.96
N LEU A 104 2.09 22.80 -2.69
CA LEU A 104 0.96 22.72 -1.77
C LEU A 104 0.38 24.13 -1.59
N THR A 105 -0.83 24.31 -2.12
CA THR A 105 -1.59 25.56 -2.06
C THR A 105 -2.49 25.54 -0.83
N LEU A 106 -2.27 26.49 0.09
CA LEU A 106 -3.03 26.61 1.34
C LEU A 106 -4.27 27.51 1.19
N GLY A 107 -4.28 28.38 0.16
CA GLY A 107 -5.33 29.37 -0.11
C GLY A 107 -4.76 30.78 -0.26
N ALA A 108 -5.54 31.71 -0.83
CA ALA A 108 -5.20 33.14 -0.95
C ALA A 108 -3.81 33.44 -1.56
N GLY A 109 -3.35 32.63 -2.51
CA GLY A 109 -2.04 32.78 -3.17
C GLY A 109 -0.86 32.23 -2.38
N VAL A 110 -1.07 31.69 -1.17
CA VAL A 110 -0.01 31.06 -0.37
C VAL A 110 0.25 29.65 -0.90
N ARG A 111 1.45 29.45 -1.45
CA ARG A 111 1.95 28.17 -1.99
C ARG A 111 3.28 27.82 -1.35
N ILE A 112 3.44 26.58 -0.93
CA ILE A 112 4.74 26.03 -0.50
C ILE A 112 5.22 24.97 -1.49
N SER A 113 6.53 24.84 -1.64
CA SER A 113 7.13 23.83 -2.50
C SER A 113 7.42 22.56 -1.68
N VAL A 114 6.95 21.42 -2.19
CA VAL A 114 7.12 20.10 -1.55
C VAL A 114 7.64 19.07 -2.55
N GLY A 115 8.54 18.22 -2.07
CA GLY A 115 8.97 17.01 -2.77
C GLY A 115 8.08 15.85 -2.34
N VAL A 116 7.57 15.09 -3.31
CA VAL A 116 6.86 13.83 -3.07
C VAL A 116 7.85 12.69 -3.16
N TYR A 117 7.87 11.82 -2.16
CA TYR A 117 8.72 10.65 -2.03
C TYR A 117 7.85 9.41 -1.84
N ASN A 118 8.32 8.25 -2.29
CA ASN A 118 7.70 6.97 -1.97
C ASN A 118 8.65 6.19 -1.08
N LEU A 119 8.34 6.10 0.21
CA LEU A 119 9.18 5.40 1.19
C LEU A 119 9.06 3.87 1.04
N ALA A 120 7.85 3.40 0.72
CA ALA A 120 7.59 2.00 0.41
C ALA A 120 7.17 1.86 -1.05
N ARG A 121 7.79 0.91 -1.75
CA ARG A 121 7.43 0.56 -3.13
C ARG A 121 7.57 -0.94 -3.30
N VAL A 122 6.59 -1.53 -3.98
CA VAL A 122 6.69 -2.92 -4.44
C VAL A 122 7.87 -3.03 -5.42
N THR A 123 8.84 -3.86 -5.08
CA THR A 123 9.96 -4.20 -5.98
C THR A 123 9.45 -5.17 -7.04
N PRO A 124 9.32 -4.76 -8.32
CA PRO A 124 8.91 -5.68 -9.37
C PRO A 124 10.06 -6.62 -9.72
N MET A 125 9.73 -7.79 -10.26
CA MET A 125 10.73 -8.67 -10.87
C MET A 125 11.44 -7.91 -12.01
N PRO A 126 12.77 -8.06 -12.15
CA PRO A 126 13.49 -7.51 -13.29
C PRO A 126 12.85 -7.93 -14.61
N LYS A 127 12.74 -6.99 -15.56
CA LYS A 127 12.21 -7.30 -16.89
C LYS A 127 13.25 -8.10 -17.66
N THR A 128 12.78 -9.09 -18.41
CA THR A 128 13.61 -9.81 -19.38
C THR A 128 14.10 -8.86 -20.47
N GLN A 129 15.29 -9.11 -20.98
CA GLN A 129 15.88 -8.39 -22.11
C GLN A 129 16.09 -9.35 -23.26
N ASN A 130 15.80 -8.89 -24.48
CA ASN A 130 16.06 -9.67 -25.68
C ASN A 130 17.54 -9.58 -26.01
N LEU A 131 18.19 -10.73 -26.17
CA LEU A 131 19.61 -10.83 -26.50
C LEU A 131 19.78 -11.47 -27.88
N ASN A 132 20.85 -11.10 -28.57
CA ASN A 132 21.29 -11.83 -29.75
C ASN A 132 21.85 -13.19 -29.31
N ARG A 133 21.42 -14.28 -29.98
CA ARG A 133 21.82 -15.65 -29.63
C ARG A 133 23.33 -15.87 -29.72
N ASP A 134 23.98 -15.24 -30.71
CA ASP A 134 25.39 -15.51 -31.00
C ASP A 134 26.33 -14.61 -30.19
N THR A 135 25.96 -13.34 -29.98
CA THR A 135 26.82 -12.34 -29.32
C THR A 135 26.42 -12.01 -27.88
N ASN A 136 25.24 -12.48 -27.42
CA ASN A 136 24.64 -12.10 -26.14
C ASN A 136 24.45 -10.58 -25.94
N GLU A 137 24.52 -9.79 -27.01
CA GLU A 137 24.31 -8.34 -26.96
C GLU A 137 22.82 -8.00 -26.88
N ILE A 138 22.50 -6.89 -26.20
CA ILE A 138 21.13 -6.44 -25.99
C ILE A 138 20.53 -5.92 -27.30
N VAL A 139 19.37 -6.44 -27.69
CA VAL A 139 18.65 -6.06 -28.90
C VAL A 139 17.74 -4.86 -28.62
N LYS A 140 17.90 -3.80 -29.41
CA LYS A 140 17.02 -2.62 -29.37
C LYS A 140 15.72 -2.91 -30.12
N THR A 141 14.59 -2.86 -29.41
CA THR A 141 13.26 -3.02 -30.00
C THR A 141 12.68 -1.65 -30.39
N SER A 142 12.32 -1.46 -31.65
CA SER A 142 11.55 -0.31 -32.15
C SER A 142 10.17 -0.78 -32.61
N ARG A 143 9.13 0.01 -32.30
CA ARG A 143 7.76 -0.22 -32.77
C ARG A 143 7.34 0.95 -33.63
N ILE A 144 6.88 0.64 -34.84
CA ILE A 144 6.36 1.61 -35.81
C ILE A 144 4.99 1.10 -36.23
N ASP A 145 3.97 1.94 -36.12
CA ASP A 145 2.62 1.60 -36.57
C ASP A 145 2.46 2.05 -38.04
N PHE A 146 1.92 1.18 -38.89
CA PHE A 146 1.75 1.40 -40.32
C PHE A 146 0.33 1.08 -40.77
N HIS A 147 -0.11 1.73 -41.85
CA HIS A 147 -1.41 1.45 -42.44
C HIS A 147 -1.38 0.08 -43.14
N ALA A 148 -2.38 -0.76 -42.88
CA ALA A 148 -2.42 -2.13 -43.40
C ALA A 148 -2.36 -2.18 -44.93
N ASP A 149 -3.14 -1.35 -45.62
CA ASP A 149 -3.23 -1.40 -47.09
C ASP A 149 -2.13 -0.63 -47.83
N THR A 150 -1.65 0.50 -47.27
CA THR A 150 -0.74 1.41 -47.98
C THR A 150 0.71 1.28 -47.53
N GLY A 151 0.98 0.57 -46.42
CA GLY A 151 2.31 0.44 -45.83
C GLY A 151 2.91 1.75 -45.33
N LYS A 152 2.15 2.87 -45.37
CA LYS A 152 2.61 4.17 -44.90
C LYS A 152 2.68 4.17 -43.38
N VAL A 153 3.75 4.74 -42.84
CA VAL A 153 3.93 4.95 -41.41
C VAL A 153 2.89 5.94 -40.92
N ILE A 154 2.15 5.58 -39.87
CA ILE A 154 1.09 6.40 -39.29
C ILE A 154 1.68 7.27 -38.17
N LEU A 155 1.40 8.57 -38.24
CA LEU A 155 1.77 9.49 -37.16
C LEU A 155 0.72 9.43 -36.03
N LYS A 156 1.16 9.66 -34.78
CA LYS A 156 0.24 9.66 -33.63
C LYS A 156 -0.90 10.68 -33.74
N THR A 157 -0.69 11.75 -34.51
CA THR A 157 -1.71 12.78 -34.78
C THR A 157 -2.82 12.33 -35.72
N GLU A 158 -2.56 11.31 -36.54
CA GLU A 158 -3.54 10.71 -37.46
C GLU A 158 -4.38 9.62 -36.75
N LEU A 159 -3.95 9.18 -35.56
CA LEU A 159 -4.65 8.17 -34.77
C LEU A 159 -5.74 8.83 -33.91
N CYS A 160 -6.98 8.41 -34.13
CA CYS A 160 -8.09 8.66 -33.21
C CYS A 160 -8.38 7.41 -32.38
N LYS A 161 -8.74 7.60 -31.11
CA LYS A 161 -9.26 6.52 -30.27
C LYS A 161 -10.78 6.55 -30.34
N TYR A 162 -11.43 5.40 -30.25
CA TYR A 162 -12.89 5.35 -30.18
C TYR A 162 -13.35 4.40 -29.10
N GLN A 163 -14.54 4.67 -28.56
CA GLN A 163 -15.26 3.75 -27.68
C GLN A 163 -16.67 3.55 -28.22
N MET A 164 -17.16 2.31 -28.21
CA MET A 164 -18.51 1.99 -28.68
C MET A 164 -19.49 1.99 -27.52
N PHE A 165 -20.57 2.75 -27.66
CA PHE A 165 -21.69 2.77 -26.71
C PHE A 165 -23.01 2.66 -27.47
N GLY A 166 -23.83 1.65 -27.15
CA GLY A 166 -25.15 1.46 -27.78
C GLY A 166 -25.11 1.38 -29.32
N GLY A 167 -24.05 0.80 -29.90
CA GLY A 167 -23.85 0.71 -31.35
C GLY A 167 -23.33 1.98 -32.02
N ARG A 168 -23.13 3.08 -31.28
CA ARG A 168 -22.52 4.31 -31.79
C ARG A 168 -21.02 4.35 -31.45
N LYS A 169 -20.20 4.73 -32.42
CA LYS A 169 -18.76 4.95 -32.24
C LYS A 169 -18.52 6.40 -31.83
N ILE A 170 -18.03 6.62 -30.62
CA ILE A 170 -17.61 7.94 -30.15
C ILE A 170 -16.10 8.03 -30.38
N MET A 171 -15.69 8.85 -31.35
CA MET A 171 -14.28 9.10 -31.63
C MET A 171 -13.76 10.27 -30.78
N MET A 172 -12.57 10.11 -30.22
CA MET A 172 -11.89 11.11 -29.41
C MET A 172 -10.42 11.18 -29.82
N LYS A 173 -9.91 12.41 -29.95
CA LYS A 173 -8.49 12.67 -30.14
C LYS A 173 -7.73 12.44 -28.85
N GLU A 174 -6.41 12.19 -28.93
CA GLU A 174 -5.58 12.00 -27.73
C GLU A 174 -5.56 13.25 -26.83
N GLU A 175 -5.64 14.44 -27.44
CA GLU A 175 -5.71 15.73 -26.73
C GLU A 175 -7.01 15.88 -25.93
N GLU A 176 -8.14 15.51 -26.52
CA GLU A 176 -9.45 15.54 -25.86
C GLU A 176 -9.48 14.58 -24.67
N ILE A 177 -8.91 13.37 -24.82
CA ILE A 177 -8.79 12.40 -23.73
C ILE A 177 -7.93 12.96 -22.58
N LYS A 178 -6.85 13.67 -22.90
CA LYS A 178 -6.02 14.33 -21.88
C LYS A 178 -6.77 15.48 -21.21
N ALA A 179 -7.53 16.27 -21.97
CA ALA A 179 -8.33 17.37 -21.47
C ALA A 179 -9.44 16.91 -20.53
N ILE A 180 -10.13 15.80 -20.83
CA ILE A 180 -11.16 15.21 -19.96
C ILE A 180 -10.62 14.86 -18.57
N ASN A 181 -9.34 14.48 -18.46
CA ASN A 181 -8.74 14.15 -17.16
C ASN A 181 -8.18 15.38 -16.40
N ASN A 182 -8.13 16.57 -17.02
CA ASN A 182 -7.64 17.80 -16.37
C ASN A 182 -8.75 18.46 -15.55
N MET A 183 -8.95 17.99 -14.32
CA MET A 183 -10.00 18.54 -13.43
C MET A 183 -9.49 19.59 -12.42
N SER A 184 -8.20 19.56 -12.07
CA SER A 184 -7.62 20.50 -11.11
C SER A 184 -6.15 20.78 -11.40
N GLU A 185 -5.61 21.85 -10.80
CA GLU A 185 -4.20 22.20 -10.91
C GLU A 185 -3.29 21.09 -10.37
N VAL A 186 -2.10 20.95 -10.96
CA VAL A 186 -1.11 19.96 -10.55
C VAL A 186 -0.51 20.36 -9.20
N GLY A 187 -0.52 19.42 -8.25
CA GLY A 187 -0.05 19.64 -6.89
C GLY A 187 -1.08 19.26 -5.85
N PHE A 188 -0.98 19.89 -4.69
CA PHE A 188 -1.90 19.72 -3.57
C PHE A 188 -2.67 21.02 -3.36
N THR A 189 -3.99 20.93 -3.27
CA THR A 189 -4.87 22.04 -2.89
C THR A 189 -5.53 21.71 -1.57
N LEU A 190 -5.26 22.50 -0.53
CA LEU A 190 -5.87 22.33 0.78
C LEU A 190 -7.37 22.61 0.71
N LEU A 191 -8.18 21.68 1.24
CA LEU A 191 -9.62 21.87 1.43
C LEU A 191 -9.94 22.28 2.86
N GLY A 192 -9.25 21.72 3.84
CA GLY A 192 -9.50 21.98 5.25
C GLY A 192 -8.78 20.98 6.15
N PHE A 193 -9.16 20.92 7.43
CA PHE A 193 -8.57 20.04 8.43
C PHE A 193 -9.65 19.13 9.01
N LYS A 194 -9.33 17.84 9.18
CA LYS A 194 -10.18 16.89 9.90
C LYS A 194 -9.42 16.22 11.04
N PRO A 195 -10.09 15.83 12.14
CA PRO A 195 -9.45 15.02 13.17
C PRO A 195 -8.93 13.69 12.60
N MET A 196 -7.77 13.23 13.08
CA MET A 196 -7.17 11.97 12.62
C MET A 196 -8.06 10.76 12.92
N SER A 197 -8.86 10.80 13.98
CA SER A 197 -9.79 9.74 14.37
C SER A 197 -10.88 9.42 13.34
N VAL A 198 -11.22 10.39 12.47
CA VAL A 198 -12.23 10.20 11.42
C VAL A 198 -11.70 9.31 10.29
N ILE A 199 -10.37 9.22 10.17
CA ILE A 199 -9.71 8.53 9.07
C ILE A 199 -9.38 7.12 9.55
N LYS A 200 -10.19 6.17 9.09
CA LYS A 200 -10.08 4.77 9.50
C LYS A 200 -8.98 4.03 8.73
N LEU A 201 -8.36 3.06 9.40
CA LEU A 201 -7.34 2.19 8.80
C LEU A 201 -7.88 1.33 7.65
N GLU A 202 -9.14 0.90 7.75
CA GLU A 202 -9.83 0.07 6.74
C GLU A 202 -10.02 0.77 5.39
N HIS A 203 -9.94 2.10 5.34
CA HIS A 203 -10.06 2.89 4.12
C HIS A 203 -8.75 2.96 3.32
N HIS A 204 -7.85 1.97 3.46
CA HIS A 204 -6.60 1.93 2.73
C HIS A 204 -6.83 1.62 1.23
N LEU A 205 -6.57 2.59 0.36
CA LEU A 205 -6.71 2.41 -1.09
C LEU A 205 -5.42 1.92 -1.77
N ARG A 206 -4.29 2.52 -1.42
CA ARG A 206 -2.98 2.27 -2.05
C ARG A 206 -1.85 2.76 -1.15
N ALA A 207 -0.62 2.32 -1.46
CA ALA A 207 0.59 2.74 -0.77
C ALA A 207 0.68 4.28 -0.64
N SER A 208 0.90 4.73 0.60
CA SER A 208 1.05 6.13 0.95
C SER A 208 2.31 6.75 0.33
N SER A 209 2.22 8.01 -0.06
CA SER A 209 3.39 8.82 -0.41
C SER A 209 3.86 9.62 0.81
N PHE A 210 5.03 10.22 0.75
CA PHE A 210 5.58 11.06 1.82
C PHE A 210 5.98 12.41 1.24
N ILE A 211 5.65 13.51 1.92
CA ILE A 211 6.02 14.86 1.47
C ILE A 211 7.00 15.50 2.45
N TYR A 212 7.95 16.23 1.87
CA TYR A 212 8.96 17.00 2.58
C TYR A 212 9.17 18.35 1.89
N PRO A 213 9.40 19.46 2.62
CA PRO A 213 9.53 20.78 2.01
C PRO A 213 10.79 20.88 1.13
N LEU A 214 10.70 21.64 0.06
CA LEU A 214 11.80 21.94 -0.85
C LEU A 214 11.99 23.44 -0.94
N GLU A 215 13.11 23.93 -0.42
CA GLU A 215 13.43 25.36 -0.37
C GLU A 215 13.89 25.93 -1.72
N ASP A 216 14.36 25.07 -2.64
CA ASP A 216 14.93 25.45 -3.94
C ASP A 216 13.99 26.33 -4.79
N PHE A 217 12.67 26.10 -4.70
CA PHE A 217 11.67 26.76 -5.56
C PHE A 217 10.98 27.92 -4.87
N VAL A 218 10.71 27.78 -3.57
CA VAL A 218 9.97 28.77 -2.78
C VAL A 218 10.66 28.88 -1.42
N LYS A 219 11.39 29.98 -1.21
CA LYS A 219 12.01 30.31 0.07
C LYS A 219 10.92 30.55 1.12
N GLY A 220 11.14 30.08 2.35
CA GLY A 220 10.18 30.05 3.45
C GLY A 220 9.32 28.79 3.51
N SER A 221 9.45 27.85 2.55
CA SER A 221 8.66 26.62 2.53
C SER A 221 8.93 25.74 3.76
N ARG A 222 10.21 25.59 4.16
CA ARG A 222 10.61 24.80 5.33
C ARG A 222 10.00 25.33 6.62
N LEU A 223 9.98 26.66 6.81
CA LEU A 223 9.44 27.30 8.01
C LEU A 223 7.93 27.06 8.13
N LEU A 224 7.17 27.34 7.06
CA LEU A 224 5.72 27.18 7.05
C LEU A 224 5.32 25.70 7.17
N PHE A 225 6.05 24.81 6.49
CA PHE A 225 5.85 23.37 6.60
C PHE A 225 6.11 22.85 8.03
N ALA A 226 7.19 23.30 8.68
CA ALA A 226 7.50 22.91 10.05
C ALA A 226 6.44 23.40 11.04
N ALA A 227 5.95 24.64 10.88
CA ALA A 227 4.86 25.18 11.67
C ALA A 227 3.56 24.36 11.48
N LEU A 228 3.23 24.00 10.24
CA LEU A 228 2.07 23.16 9.93
C LEU A 228 2.20 21.78 10.57
N LEU A 229 3.37 21.15 10.45
CA LEU A 229 3.64 19.82 11.00
C LEU A 229 3.47 19.80 12.53
N LYS A 230 4.07 20.77 13.21
CA LYS A 230 3.98 20.92 14.67
C LYS A 230 2.53 21.11 15.12
N ARG A 231 1.79 22.03 14.48
CA ARG A 231 0.39 22.31 14.85
C ARG A 231 -0.56 21.16 14.54
N CYS A 232 -0.36 20.45 13.43
CA CYS A 232 -1.17 19.27 13.10
C CYS A 232 -0.95 18.13 14.10
N SER A 233 0.30 17.92 14.53
CA SER A 233 0.64 16.93 15.55
C SER A 233 0.07 17.29 16.92
N GLU A 234 0.20 18.53 17.36
CA GLU A 234 -0.33 19.00 18.66
C GLU A 234 -1.86 18.88 18.73
N ARG A 235 -2.55 19.18 17.63
CA ARG A 235 -4.02 19.18 17.58
C ARG A 235 -4.64 17.86 17.12
N GLN A 236 -3.83 16.85 16.77
CA GLN A 236 -4.29 15.56 16.23
C GLN A 236 -5.23 15.72 15.03
N VAL A 237 -4.89 16.65 14.12
CA VAL A 237 -5.65 16.94 12.89
C VAL A 237 -4.81 16.65 11.65
N ALA A 238 -5.46 16.14 10.61
CA ALA A 238 -4.89 15.91 9.29
C ALA A 238 -5.46 16.94 8.28
N PRO A 239 -4.60 17.68 7.56
CA PRO A 239 -5.01 18.44 6.39
C PRO A 239 -5.60 17.53 5.31
N ILE A 240 -6.78 17.87 4.81
CA ILE A 240 -7.43 17.20 3.68
C ILE A 240 -7.15 18.02 2.43
N CYS A 241 -6.56 17.39 1.42
CA CYS A 241 -6.16 18.04 0.18
C CYS A 241 -6.76 17.32 -1.03
N VAL A 242 -6.94 18.06 -2.13
CA VAL A 242 -7.04 17.48 -3.47
C VAL A 242 -5.63 17.36 -4.02
N PHE A 243 -5.24 16.15 -4.40
CA PHE A 243 -3.92 15.83 -4.95
C PHE A 243 -4.01 15.43 -6.41
N THR A 244 -3.28 16.15 -7.25
CA THR A 244 -3.16 15.86 -8.68
C THR A 244 -1.68 15.68 -9.02
N PRO A 245 -1.21 14.45 -9.25
CA PRO A 245 0.23 14.16 -9.35
C PRO A 245 0.88 14.73 -10.62
N ARG A 246 0.15 14.80 -11.73
CA ARG A 246 0.64 15.31 -13.02
C ARG A 246 -0.48 15.86 -13.88
N GLN A 247 -0.12 16.63 -14.90
CA GLN A 247 -1.09 17.09 -15.90
C GLN A 247 -1.71 15.88 -16.62
N GLY A 248 -3.02 15.92 -16.84
CA GLY A 248 -3.81 14.85 -17.45
C GLY A 248 -4.09 13.67 -16.51
N SER A 249 -3.82 13.81 -15.21
CA SER A 249 -4.18 12.80 -14.21
C SER A 249 -5.40 13.20 -13.40
N ARG A 250 -6.16 12.19 -12.97
CA ARG A 250 -7.33 12.39 -12.12
C ARG A 250 -6.92 12.90 -10.74
N PRO A 251 -7.68 13.83 -10.16
CA PRO A 251 -7.48 14.26 -8.78
C PRO A 251 -7.85 13.15 -7.79
N TYR A 252 -7.20 13.15 -6.64
CA TYR A 252 -7.50 12.28 -5.51
C TYR A 252 -7.75 13.11 -4.25
N HIS A 253 -8.70 12.72 -3.42
CA HIS A 253 -8.74 13.22 -2.04
C HIS A 253 -7.67 12.51 -1.23
N VAL A 254 -6.84 13.28 -0.54
CA VAL A 254 -5.77 12.77 0.31
C VAL A 254 -5.82 13.42 1.67
N ALA A 255 -5.42 12.68 2.69
CA ALA A 255 -5.16 13.20 4.03
C ALA A 255 -3.66 13.24 4.28
N LEU A 256 -3.18 14.37 4.80
CA LEU A 256 -1.78 14.56 5.18
C LEU A 256 -1.62 14.20 6.66
N PHE A 257 -1.00 13.07 6.96
CA PHE A 257 -0.74 12.64 8.33
C PHE A 257 0.58 13.18 8.82
N ALA A 258 0.55 14.02 9.85
CA ALA A 258 1.74 14.56 10.48
C ALA A 258 2.58 13.44 11.10
N GLN A 259 3.84 13.36 10.74
CA GLN A 259 4.82 12.44 11.33
C GLN A 259 5.95 13.26 11.96
N THR A 260 6.10 13.10 13.28
CA THR A 260 7.24 13.65 14.02
C THR A 260 8.48 12.78 13.82
N GLU A 261 9.65 13.41 13.96
CA GLU A 261 10.92 12.70 13.90
C GLU A 261 11.06 11.75 15.09
N GLN A 262 11.51 10.53 14.82
CA GLN A 262 11.92 9.58 15.87
C GLN A 262 13.34 9.11 15.57
N VAL A 263 14.16 9.16 16.62
CA VAL A 263 15.57 8.82 16.59
C VAL A 263 15.78 7.64 17.54
N ASP A 264 16.62 6.69 17.12
CA ASP A 264 17.01 5.54 17.94
C ASP A 264 17.99 5.92 19.06
N GLU A 265 18.24 4.99 19.98
CA GLU A 265 19.25 5.10 21.05
C GLU A 265 20.66 5.46 20.51
N SER A 266 20.96 5.08 19.28
CA SER A 266 22.21 5.40 18.58
C SER A 266 22.22 6.75 17.85
N ASN A 267 21.28 7.65 18.12
CA ASN A 267 21.09 8.93 17.41
C ASN A 267 20.86 8.76 15.89
N ILE A 268 20.29 7.62 15.49
CA ILE A 268 19.97 7.36 14.08
C ILE A 268 18.49 7.61 13.84
N GLN A 269 18.15 8.52 12.91
CA GLN A 269 16.76 8.78 12.52
C GLN A 269 16.08 7.51 11.97
N ILE A 270 15.11 6.97 12.71
CA ILE A 270 14.27 5.82 12.29
C ILE A 270 13.10 6.33 11.44
N VAL A 271 12.45 7.40 11.91
CA VAL A 271 11.23 7.94 11.33
C VAL A 271 11.49 9.39 10.90
N PRO A 272 11.40 9.72 9.60
CA PRO A 272 11.68 11.08 9.13
C PRO A 272 10.52 12.05 9.45
N PRO A 273 10.79 13.33 9.77
CA PRO A 273 9.74 14.32 9.96
C PRO A 273 9.11 14.70 8.63
N GLY A 274 7.77 14.78 8.57
CA GLY A 274 7.06 15.15 7.35
C GLY A 274 5.57 14.79 7.38
N PHE A 275 4.92 14.74 6.22
CA PHE A 275 3.55 14.24 6.13
C PHE A 275 3.46 12.99 5.26
N HIS A 276 2.71 12.00 5.74
CA HIS A 276 2.23 10.89 4.91
C HIS A 276 1.00 11.31 4.14
N VAL A 277 1.02 11.08 2.83
CA VAL A 277 -0.10 11.28 1.92
C VAL A 277 -0.90 9.99 1.88
N ILE A 278 -2.00 9.96 2.64
CA ILE A 278 -2.93 8.84 2.67
C ILE A 278 -4.04 9.09 1.64
N TYR A 279 -4.19 8.18 0.69
CA TYR A 279 -5.21 8.27 -0.35
C TYR A 279 -6.57 7.83 0.21
N LEU A 280 -7.56 8.71 0.13
CA LEU A 280 -8.92 8.44 0.58
C LEU A 280 -9.73 7.81 -0.56
N PRO A 281 -10.52 6.74 -0.28
CA PRO A 281 -11.37 6.13 -1.27
C PRO A 281 -12.53 7.05 -1.67
N TYR A 282 -12.91 7.02 -2.94
CA TYR A 282 -14.20 7.53 -3.40
C TYR A 282 -15.31 6.52 -3.10
N ALA A 283 -16.57 6.93 -3.22
CA ALA A 283 -17.73 6.04 -3.05
C ALA A 283 -17.60 4.77 -3.92
N ASP A 284 -17.14 4.91 -5.17
CA ASP A 284 -16.92 3.79 -6.10
C ASP A 284 -15.90 2.75 -5.63
N ASN A 285 -15.04 3.10 -4.66
CA ASN A 285 -14.03 2.20 -4.11
C ASN A 285 -14.52 1.42 -2.90
N ILE A 286 -15.62 1.84 -2.29
CA ILE A 286 -16.23 1.17 -1.13
C ILE A 286 -17.12 0.05 -1.67
N ARG A 287 -16.97 -1.16 -1.12
CA ARG A 287 -17.77 -2.33 -1.50
C ARG A 287 -18.71 -2.67 -0.36
N GLU A 288 -20.01 -2.73 -0.66
CA GLU A 288 -21.00 -3.23 0.28
C GLU A 288 -20.83 -4.75 0.42
N LEU A 289 -20.71 -5.22 1.66
CA LEU A 289 -20.66 -6.63 1.99
C LEU A 289 -22.07 -7.07 2.40
N GLN A 290 -22.62 -8.06 1.70
CA GLN A 290 -23.80 -8.77 2.15
C GLN A 290 -23.35 -9.79 3.18
N LEU A 291 -23.69 -9.54 4.44
CA LEU A 291 -23.46 -10.47 5.54
C LEU A 291 -24.81 -11.15 5.80
N ASP A 292 -24.87 -12.46 5.57
CA ASP A 292 -26.11 -13.24 5.65
C ASP A 292 -26.51 -13.59 7.09
N ASP A 293 -25.58 -13.46 8.05
CA ASP A 293 -25.77 -13.89 9.43
C ASP A 293 -25.56 -12.73 10.42
N GLU A 294 -26.37 -12.70 11.49
CA GLU A 294 -26.09 -11.87 12.67
C GLU A 294 -24.76 -12.35 13.30
N PRO A 295 -23.85 -11.43 13.68
CA PRO A 295 -22.57 -11.80 14.27
C PRO A 295 -22.82 -12.56 15.58
N VAL A 296 -22.42 -13.84 15.62
CA VAL A 296 -22.44 -14.63 16.85
C VAL A 296 -21.35 -14.09 17.77
N GLU A 297 -21.75 -13.52 18.90
CA GLU A 297 -20.80 -13.05 19.91
C GLU A 297 -20.09 -14.26 20.56
N PRO A 298 -18.74 -14.26 20.60
CA PRO A 298 -17.98 -15.34 21.21
C PRO A 298 -18.15 -15.35 22.73
N SER A 299 -18.05 -16.53 23.34
CA SER A 299 -18.10 -16.65 24.80
C SER A 299 -16.84 -16.05 25.45
N HIS A 300 -16.95 -15.59 26.70
CA HIS A 300 -15.79 -15.06 27.44
C HIS A 300 -14.66 -16.09 27.57
N GLU A 301 -15.00 -17.39 27.65
CA GLU A 301 -14.00 -18.47 27.68
C GLU A 301 -13.23 -18.58 26.36
N GLN A 302 -13.92 -18.47 25.22
CA GLN A 302 -13.30 -18.49 23.89
C GLN A 302 -12.37 -17.29 23.68
N VAL A 303 -12.80 -16.09 24.11
CA VAL A 303 -11.98 -14.88 24.03
C VAL A 303 -10.72 -15.00 24.89
N SER A 304 -10.86 -15.47 26.13
CA SER A 304 -9.72 -15.67 27.05
C SER A 304 -8.68 -16.64 26.49
N LEU A 305 -9.12 -17.78 25.96
CA LEU A 305 -8.23 -18.76 25.32
C LEU A 305 -7.54 -18.18 24.07
N ALA A 306 -8.28 -17.40 23.26
CA ALA A 306 -7.71 -16.72 22.09
C ALA A 306 -6.66 -15.66 22.48
N GLU A 307 -6.90 -14.89 23.55
CA GLU A 307 -5.94 -13.91 24.08
C GLU A 307 -4.65 -14.59 24.55
N GLU A 308 -4.75 -15.75 25.21
CA GLU A 308 -3.57 -16.51 25.63
C GLU A 308 -2.77 -17.02 24.41
N ILE A 309 -3.47 -17.52 23.39
CA ILE A 309 -2.85 -17.93 22.12
C ILE A 309 -2.12 -16.77 21.44
N VAL A 310 -2.77 -15.61 21.32
CA VAL A 310 -2.17 -14.40 20.73
C VAL A 310 -0.97 -13.94 21.53
N SER A 311 -1.05 -14.00 22.87
CA SER A 311 0.05 -13.64 23.76
C SER A 311 1.28 -14.55 23.55
N LYS A 312 1.11 -15.87 23.46
CA LYS A 312 2.22 -16.81 23.24
C LYS A 312 2.84 -16.72 21.84
N LEU A 313 2.04 -16.36 20.83
CA LEU A 313 2.48 -16.19 19.44
C LEU A 313 2.98 -14.78 19.13
N LYS A 314 2.88 -13.85 20.07
CA LYS A 314 3.34 -12.47 19.89
C LYS A 314 4.83 -12.43 19.57
N PHE A 315 5.19 -11.69 18.52
CA PHE A 315 6.56 -11.39 18.16
C PHE A 315 6.69 -9.93 17.71
N SER A 316 7.92 -9.39 17.76
CA SER A 316 8.19 -8.03 17.29
C SER A 316 8.26 -8.03 15.76
N TYR A 317 7.27 -7.41 15.12
CA TYR A 317 7.21 -7.32 13.66
C TYR A 317 8.13 -6.19 13.15
N ASN A 318 9.03 -6.53 12.23
CA ASN A 318 9.83 -5.56 11.49
C ASN A 318 9.80 -5.91 9.99
N PRO A 319 9.37 -4.98 9.11
CA PRO A 319 9.29 -5.22 7.67
C PRO A 319 10.61 -5.66 7.01
N HIS A 320 11.76 -5.30 7.60
CA HIS A 320 13.08 -5.66 7.06
C HIS A 320 13.48 -7.13 7.31
N LEU A 321 12.78 -7.83 8.20
CA LEU A 321 13.08 -9.23 8.51
C LEU A 321 12.52 -10.20 7.47
N ILE A 322 11.50 -9.78 6.70
CA ILE A 322 10.80 -10.64 5.75
C ILE A 322 11.17 -10.23 4.33
N ASN A 323 12.04 -11.04 3.72
CA ASN A 323 12.43 -10.86 2.33
C ASN A 323 11.42 -11.52 1.37
N ASN A 324 11.28 -10.96 0.17
CA ASN A 324 10.43 -11.56 -0.87
C ASN A 324 11.10 -12.84 -1.44
N PRO A 325 10.55 -14.05 -1.20
CA PRO A 325 11.20 -15.31 -1.57
C PRO A 325 11.34 -15.46 -3.09
N VAL A 326 10.38 -14.94 -3.87
CA VAL A 326 10.41 -14.98 -5.34
C VAL A 326 11.58 -14.18 -5.89
N LEU A 327 11.80 -12.97 -5.35
CA LEU A 327 12.92 -12.13 -5.77
C LEU A 327 14.26 -12.70 -5.33
N GLN A 328 14.35 -13.22 -4.11
CA GLN A 328 15.58 -13.82 -3.59
C GLN A 328 15.99 -15.05 -4.41
N THR A 329 15.02 -15.94 -4.71
CA THR A 329 15.25 -17.10 -5.59
C THR A 329 15.67 -16.68 -6.99
N HIS A 330 15.04 -15.64 -7.54
CA HIS A 330 15.39 -15.12 -8.86
C HIS A 330 16.83 -14.60 -8.93
N TRP A 331 17.25 -13.79 -7.95
CA TRP A 331 18.62 -13.27 -7.91
C TRP A 331 19.66 -14.35 -7.63
N SER A 332 19.34 -15.30 -6.75
CA SER A 332 20.22 -16.45 -6.50
C SER A 332 20.43 -17.31 -7.75
N ASN A 333 19.38 -17.49 -8.57
CA ASN A 333 19.51 -18.20 -9.84
C ASN A 333 20.36 -17.42 -10.85
N ILE A 334 20.22 -16.10 -10.91
CA ILE A 334 21.06 -15.25 -11.79
C ILE A 334 22.51 -15.29 -11.33
N GLU A 335 22.78 -15.22 -10.02
CA GLU A 335 24.12 -15.30 -9.46
C GLU A 335 24.79 -16.63 -9.79
N ALA A 336 24.08 -17.75 -9.61
CA ALA A 336 24.59 -19.08 -9.96
C ALA A 336 24.89 -19.21 -11.46
N LEU A 337 24.01 -18.71 -12.34
CA LEU A 337 24.23 -18.71 -13.78
C LEU A 337 25.34 -17.75 -14.24
N ALA A 338 25.55 -16.64 -13.54
CA ALA A 338 26.59 -15.67 -13.89
C ALA A 338 28.00 -16.09 -13.42
N LEU A 339 28.07 -16.93 -12.38
CA LEU A 339 29.30 -17.47 -11.82
C LEU A 339 29.57 -18.92 -12.24
N ASP A 340 28.72 -19.49 -13.11
CA ASP A 340 28.77 -20.89 -13.57
C ASP A 340 28.80 -21.91 -12.42
N TYR A 341 27.99 -21.69 -11.37
CA TYR A 341 27.79 -22.66 -10.30
C TYR A 341 26.75 -23.72 -10.67
N ASP A 342 27.10 -25.00 -10.49
CA ASP A 342 26.20 -26.14 -10.75
C ASP A 342 25.05 -26.22 -9.74
N GLU A 343 25.32 -25.83 -8.48
CA GLU A 343 24.36 -25.88 -7.40
C GLU A 343 23.75 -24.52 -7.10
N ARG A 344 22.43 -24.52 -6.90
CA ARG A 344 21.67 -23.32 -6.56
C ARG A 344 21.71 -23.14 -5.05
N ARG A 345 21.93 -21.90 -4.61
CA ARG A 345 21.79 -21.57 -3.20
C ARG A 345 20.31 -21.67 -2.80
N GLU A 346 20.01 -22.54 -1.84
CA GLU A 346 18.68 -22.63 -1.28
C GLU A 346 18.32 -21.34 -0.53
N VAL A 347 17.19 -20.75 -0.90
CA VAL A 347 16.65 -19.56 -0.26
C VAL A 347 15.57 -19.99 0.73
N LYS A 348 15.80 -19.73 2.03
CA LYS A 348 14.78 -19.95 3.06
C LYS A 348 13.64 -18.96 2.89
N ASP A 349 12.40 -19.46 2.81
CA ASP A 349 11.20 -18.65 2.77
C ASP A 349 10.76 -18.27 4.20
N TYR A 350 10.93 -16.99 4.56
CA TYR A 350 10.51 -16.46 5.87
C TYR A 350 9.02 -16.08 5.93
N THR A 351 8.28 -16.21 4.82
CA THR A 351 6.82 -15.95 4.78
C THR A 351 6.01 -17.16 5.26
N VAL A 352 6.62 -18.35 5.26
CA VAL A 352 6.00 -19.58 5.74
C VAL A 352 6.12 -19.65 7.27
N PRO A 353 5.01 -19.81 8.03
CA PRO A 353 5.08 -19.94 9.47
C PRO A 353 5.81 -21.21 9.91
N ASP A 354 6.70 -21.09 10.90
CA ASP A 354 7.41 -22.22 11.50
C ASP A 354 6.46 -23.02 12.42
N ARG A 355 5.69 -23.94 11.82
CA ARG A 355 4.67 -24.75 12.51
C ARG A 355 5.22 -25.50 13.72
N THR A 356 6.42 -26.06 13.63
CA THR A 356 7.05 -26.81 14.72
C THR A 356 7.30 -25.96 15.96
N VAL A 357 7.64 -24.68 15.79
CA VAL A 357 7.85 -23.74 16.89
C VAL A 357 6.51 -23.28 17.45
N MET A 358 5.52 -23.05 16.58
CA MET A 358 4.16 -22.69 16.99
C MET A 358 3.52 -23.80 17.82
N ASP A 359 3.59 -25.06 17.37
CA ASP A 359 3.02 -26.21 18.07
C ASP A 359 3.66 -26.39 19.46
N LYS A 360 4.99 -26.23 19.55
CA LYS A 360 5.71 -26.26 20.84
C LYS A 360 5.29 -25.14 21.79
N LYS A 361 5.02 -23.93 21.27
CA LYS A 361 4.58 -22.79 22.09
C LYS A 361 3.14 -22.93 22.56
N LEU A 362 2.27 -23.47 21.69
CA LEU A 362 0.85 -23.59 21.95
C LEU A 362 0.52 -24.79 22.84
N GLY A 363 1.24 -25.91 22.70
CA GLY A 363 1.01 -27.10 23.52
C GLY A 363 -0.46 -27.54 23.47
N SER A 364 -1.10 -27.67 24.64
CA SER A 364 -2.52 -28.06 24.76
C SER A 364 -3.51 -26.91 24.50
N LEU A 365 -3.08 -25.66 24.44
CA LEU A 365 -4.00 -24.51 24.28
C LEU A 365 -4.75 -24.55 22.96
N ALA A 366 -4.10 -25.03 21.89
CA ALA A 366 -4.75 -25.17 20.58
C ALA A 366 -5.93 -26.16 20.65
N GLN A 367 -5.77 -27.27 21.38
CA GLN A 367 -6.82 -28.26 21.58
C GLN A 367 -7.94 -27.70 22.47
N GLN A 368 -7.60 -27.05 23.59
CA GLN A 368 -8.58 -26.42 24.47
C GLN A 368 -9.43 -25.36 23.76
N PHE A 369 -8.82 -24.58 22.86
CA PHE A 369 -9.56 -23.62 22.03
C PHE A 369 -10.46 -24.30 21.00
N MET A 370 -9.99 -25.37 20.36
CA MET A 370 -10.82 -26.17 19.44
C MET A 370 -12.03 -26.78 20.17
N ASP A 371 -11.81 -27.34 21.36
CA ASP A 371 -12.87 -27.91 22.21
C ASP A 371 -13.88 -26.84 22.64
N ALA A 372 -13.41 -25.66 23.08
CA ALA A 372 -14.27 -24.55 23.49
C ALA A 372 -15.09 -23.95 22.34
N CYS A 373 -14.61 -24.06 21.10
CA CYS A 373 -15.33 -23.64 19.90
C CYS A 373 -16.17 -24.76 19.27
N ASN A 374 -16.18 -25.98 19.85
CA ASN A 374 -16.80 -27.17 19.27
C ASN A 374 -16.37 -27.41 17.81
N LEU A 375 -15.09 -27.17 17.50
CA LEU A 375 -14.53 -27.34 16.15
C LEU A 375 -13.90 -28.73 16.02
N ASP A 376 -14.55 -29.63 15.30
CA ASP A 376 -13.93 -30.91 14.94
C ASP A 376 -12.96 -30.72 13.76
N ALA A 377 -11.86 -31.47 13.77
CA ALA A 377 -10.87 -31.48 12.67
C ALA A 377 -11.48 -31.77 11.29
N THR A 378 -12.66 -32.41 11.25
CA THR A 378 -13.42 -32.73 10.03
C THR A 378 -14.20 -31.57 9.43
N ASP A 379 -14.50 -30.50 10.19
CA ASP A 379 -15.28 -29.38 9.66
C ASP A 379 -14.46 -28.47 8.74
N PHE A 380 -13.13 -28.47 8.89
CA PHE A 380 -12.22 -27.75 7.98
C PHE A 380 -12.05 -28.42 6.60
N SER A 381 -12.51 -29.66 6.43
CA SER A 381 -12.43 -30.43 5.17
C SER A 381 -13.61 -30.15 4.22
N LYS A 382 -14.71 -29.59 4.72
CA LYS A 382 -15.85 -29.18 3.89
C LYS A 382 -15.51 -27.89 3.16
N LYS A 383 -14.67 -27.99 2.12
CA LYS A 383 -14.54 -26.92 1.11
C LYS A 383 -15.94 -26.61 0.60
N LYS A 384 -16.49 -25.43 0.93
CA LYS A 384 -17.65 -24.89 0.23
C LYS A 384 -17.36 -25.02 -1.28
N PRO A 385 -18.26 -25.62 -2.09
CA PRO A 385 -18.06 -25.69 -3.52
C PRO A 385 -17.83 -24.26 -4.03
N PRO A 386 -16.88 -24.04 -4.95
CA PRO A 386 -16.61 -22.70 -5.45
C PRO A 386 -17.91 -22.12 -6.00
N LEU A 387 -18.31 -20.93 -5.52
CA LEU A 387 -19.39 -20.17 -6.12
C LEU A 387 -19.11 -20.08 -7.62
N LYS A 388 -19.93 -20.76 -8.43
CA LYS A 388 -19.93 -20.62 -9.88
C LYS A 388 -20.24 -19.15 -10.18
N ARG A 389 -19.21 -18.38 -10.55
CA ARG A 389 -19.41 -17.11 -11.22
C ARG A 389 -20.08 -17.42 -12.55
N GLU A 390 -21.31 -16.93 -12.73
CA GLU A 390 -21.98 -17.03 -14.03
C GLU A 390 -21.14 -16.34 -15.11
N PRO A 391 -20.85 -17.02 -16.23
CA PRO A 391 -20.31 -16.34 -17.39
C PRO A 391 -21.41 -15.49 -18.03
N VAL A 392 -21.16 -14.20 -18.15
CA VAL A 392 -21.96 -13.28 -18.95
C VAL A 392 -21.81 -13.67 -20.43
N GLY A 393 -22.83 -14.28 -21.02
CA GLY A 393 -22.94 -14.40 -22.49
C GLY A 393 -23.60 -15.67 -23.02
N GLY A 394 -24.92 -15.58 -23.25
CA GLY A 394 -25.69 -16.14 -24.38
C GLY A 394 -25.47 -17.57 -24.90
N GLY A 395 -26.48 -18.44 -24.72
CA GLY A 395 -26.64 -19.66 -25.51
C GLY A 395 -27.79 -20.55 -25.04
N ARG A 396 -28.77 -20.79 -25.93
CA ARG A 396 -30.04 -21.52 -25.71
C ARG A 396 -29.84 -23.03 -25.44
N GLY A 397 -30.58 -23.59 -24.48
CA GLY A 397 -30.76 -25.04 -24.22
C GLY A 397 -31.65 -25.30 -22.99
N PRO A 398 -32.42 -26.41 -22.91
CA PRO A 398 -33.79 -26.42 -22.41
C PRO A 398 -33.94 -26.32 -20.89
N ALA A 399 -35.02 -25.66 -20.48
CA ALA A 399 -35.41 -25.39 -19.10
C ALA A 399 -35.82 -26.67 -18.35
N ASN A 400 -34.99 -27.10 -17.40
CA ASN A 400 -35.47 -27.90 -16.28
C ASN A 400 -36.30 -26.99 -15.35
N LYS A 401 -37.51 -27.44 -15.00
CA LYS A 401 -38.41 -26.77 -14.04
C LYS A 401 -37.71 -26.65 -12.68
N VAL A 402 -37.07 -25.51 -12.45
CA VAL A 402 -36.72 -25.04 -11.10
C VAL A 402 -37.97 -24.35 -10.56
N LEU A 403 -38.46 -24.79 -9.40
CA LEU A 403 -39.51 -24.10 -8.66
C LEU A 403 -39.03 -22.67 -8.37
N LYS A 404 -39.79 -21.67 -8.82
CA LYS A 404 -39.58 -20.28 -8.42
C LYS A 404 -39.78 -20.20 -6.90
N LEU A 405 -38.70 -19.91 -6.18
CA LEU A 405 -38.76 -19.37 -4.82
C LEU A 405 -39.47 -18.02 -4.89
N LEU A 406 -40.44 -17.83 -4.00
CA LEU A 406 -41.20 -16.58 -3.88
C LEU A 406 -40.31 -15.52 -3.23
N ASP A 407 -40.00 -14.45 -3.96
CA ASP A 407 -39.34 -13.23 -3.45
C ASP A 407 -40.31 -12.33 -2.62
N VAL A 408 -41.41 -12.89 -2.13
CA VAL A 408 -42.46 -12.13 -1.43
C VAL A 408 -42.55 -12.62 0.00
N ASP A 409 -42.18 -11.75 0.93
CA ASP A 409 -42.32 -11.95 2.38
C ASP A 409 -43.80 -11.86 2.78
N VAL A 410 -44.50 -12.99 2.62
CA VAL A 410 -45.93 -13.16 2.96
C VAL A 410 -46.21 -12.87 4.45
N PRO A 411 -45.35 -13.22 5.43
CA PRO A 411 -45.51 -12.83 6.83
C PRO A 411 -45.66 -11.32 7.07
N SER A 412 -44.81 -10.49 6.45
CA SER A 412 -44.88 -9.03 6.60
C SER A 412 -46.16 -8.44 5.97
N LEU A 413 -46.58 -8.97 4.82
CA LEU A 413 -47.83 -8.55 4.17
C LEU A 413 -49.09 -9.00 4.92
N ALA A 414 -49.01 -10.08 5.68
CA ALA A 414 -50.08 -10.53 6.58
C ALA A 414 -50.25 -9.58 7.76
N ASN A 415 -49.17 -9.15 8.39
CA ASN A 415 -49.21 -8.15 9.45
C ASN A 415 -49.74 -6.78 8.97
N GLU A 416 -49.51 -6.42 7.70
CA GLU A 416 -50.05 -5.20 7.10
C GLU A 416 -51.49 -5.34 6.57
N GLY A 417 -52.09 -6.54 6.62
CA GLY A 417 -53.47 -6.73 6.17
C GLY A 417 -53.65 -6.74 4.64
N LYS A 418 -52.59 -6.97 3.85
CA LYS A 418 -52.61 -6.82 2.38
C LYS A 418 -52.58 -8.15 1.60
N VAL A 419 -52.83 -9.28 2.26
CA VAL A 419 -52.74 -10.63 1.66
C VAL A 419 -53.75 -10.81 0.51
N GLU A 420 -54.86 -10.08 0.53
CA GLU A 420 -55.88 -10.10 -0.54
C GLU A 420 -55.35 -9.62 -1.90
N LYS A 421 -54.30 -8.79 -1.90
CA LYS A 421 -53.69 -8.23 -3.13
C LYS A 421 -52.79 -9.23 -3.84
N LEU A 422 -52.41 -10.33 -3.20
CA LEU A 422 -51.57 -11.36 -3.79
C LEU A 422 -52.32 -12.15 -4.87
N LYS A 423 -51.57 -12.60 -5.88
CA LYS A 423 -52.13 -13.46 -6.93
C LYS A 423 -52.36 -14.86 -6.38
N VAL A 424 -53.35 -15.57 -6.92
CA VAL A 424 -53.71 -16.94 -6.52
C VAL A 424 -52.50 -17.89 -6.64
N ASP A 425 -51.65 -17.68 -7.65
CA ASP A 425 -50.46 -18.49 -7.86
C ASP A 425 -49.41 -18.29 -6.76
N GLU A 426 -49.23 -17.05 -6.27
CA GLU A 426 -48.30 -16.69 -5.20
C GLU A 426 -48.74 -17.31 -3.86
N LEU A 427 -50.03 -17.21 -3.53
CA LEU A 427 -50.63 -17.84 -2.35
C LEU A 427 -50.49 -19.37 -2.39
N LYS A 428 -50.68 -19.98 -3.57
CA LYS A 428 -50.52 -21.43 -3.74
C LYS A 428 -49.08 -21.87 -3.55
N THR A 429 -48.12 -21.13 -4.10
CA THR A 429 -46.69 -21.45 -3.92
C THR A 429 -46.26 -21.34 -2.46
N TYR A 430 -46.74 -20.33 -1.72
CA TYR A 430 -46.40 -20.14 -0.30
C TYR A 430 -47.01 -21.25 0.59
N LEU A 431 -48.29 -21.53 0.42
CA LEU A 431 -48.95 -22.60 1.17
C LEU A 431 -48.40 -23.99 0.82
N THR A 432 -47.87 -24.19 -0.40
CA THR A 432 -47.21 -25.43 -0.81
C THR A 432 -45.79 -25.54 -0.23
N SER A 433 -45.05 -24.42 -0.10
CA SER A 433 -43.74 -24.42 0.58
C SER A 433 -43.86 -24.71 2.07
N GLU A 434 -44.96 -24.29 2.70
CA GLU A 434 -45.31 -24.60 4.10
C GLU A 434 -45.98 -25.99 4.26
N GLY A 435 -46.07 -26.79 3.19
CA GLY A 435 -46.53 -28.18 3.25
C GLY A 435 -48.04 -28.40 3.34
N LEU A 436 -48.87 -27.38 3.11
CA LEU A 436 -50.33 -27.48 3.16
C LEU A 436 -50.91 -28.03 1.85
N LYS A 437 -51.92 -28.92 1.93
CA LYS A 437 -52.57 -29.52 0.76
C LYS A 437 -53.58 -28.54 0.14
N ILE A 438 -53.31 -28.12 -1.09
CA ILE A 438 -54.14 -27.16 -1.83
C ILE A 438 -54.79 -27.84 -3.04
N ALA A 439 -56.00 -28.36 -2.89
CA ALA A 439 -56.80 -28.85 -4.01
C ALA A 439 -58.15 -28.13 -4.03
N GLY A 440 -58.49 -27.49 -5.16
CA GLY A 440 -59.83 -26.97 -5.46
C GLY A 440 -60.27 -25.68 -4.74
N LYS A 441 -59.42 -25.05 -3.91
CA LYS A 441 -59.81 -23.89 -3.10
C LYS A 441 -59.88 -22.57 -3.88
N LYS A 442 -60.87 -21.73 -3.54
CA LYS A 442 -61.06 -20.38 -4.11
C LYS A 442 -60.10 -19.38 -3.46
N LYS A 443 -59.90 -18.21 -4.10
CA LYS A 443 -58.96 -17.18 -3.63
C LYS A 443 -59.21 -16.75 -2.18
N ALA A 444 -60.46 -16.53 -1.78
CA ALA A 444 -60.82 -16.17 -0.41
C ALA A 444 -60.37 -17.23 0.62
N GLU A 445 -60.61 -18.52 0.34
CA GLU A 445 -60.20 -19.63 1.21
C GLU A 445 -58.67 -19.77 1.32
N LEU A 446 -57.91 -19.35 0.31
CA LEU A 446 -56.44 -19.31 0.36
C LEU A 446 -55.94 -18.18 1.24
N VAL A 447 -56.59 -17.01 1.20
CA VAL A 447 -56.28 -15.86 2.04
C VAL A 447 -56.55 -16.19 3.52
N ASP A 448 -57.71 -16.77 3.82
CA ASP A 448 -58.10 -17.16 5.18
C ASP A 448 -57.13 -18.19 5.76
N MET A 449 -56.67 -19.17 4.95
CA MET A 449 -55.67 -20.14 5.39
C MET A 449 -54.30 -19.51 5.70
N VAL A 450 -53.89 -18.48 4.95
CA VAL A 450 -52.64 -17.77 5.22
C VAL A 450 -52.74 -17.00 6.55
N TYR A 451 -53.85 -16.31 6.79
CA TYR A 451 -54.10 -15.62 8.07
C TYR A 451 -54.19 -16.60 9.25
N THR A 452 -54.88 -17.73 9.06
CA THR A 452 -55.01 -18.78 10.10
C THR A 452 -53.67 -19.42 10.42
N PHE A 453 -52.83 -19.66 9.41
CA PHE A 453 -51.50 -20.25 9.60
C PHE A 453 -50.54 -19.27 10.30
N LEU A 454 -50.61 -17.99 9.98
CA LEU A 454 -49.76 -16.95 10.58
C LEU A 454 -50.31 -16.42 11.92
N GLY A 455 -51.52 -16.81 12.32
CA GLY A 455 -52.14 -16.38 13.58
C GLY A 455 -52.52 -14.90 13.63
N VAL A 456 -52.65 -14.23 12.47
CA VAL A 456 -52.95 -12.80 12.35
C VAL A 456 -54.44 -12.61 12.07
N GLN A 457 -55.10 -11.68 12.77
CA GLN A 457 -56.51 -11.35 12.50
C GLN A 457 -56.66 -10.73 11.10
N GLN A 458 -57.54 -11.32 10.30
CA GLN A 458 -57.87 -10.80 8.98
C GLN A 458 -58.57 -9.44 9.11
N PRO A 459 -58.08 -8.38 8.46
CA PRO A 459 -58.81 -7.11 8.40
C PRO A 459 -60.10 -7.31 7.61
N HIS A 460 -61.21 -6.81 8.14
CA HIS A 460 -62.53 -6.89 7.51
C HIS A 460 -62.67 -6.09 6.21
#